data_AF-A0AAP8GEJ3-F1
#
_entry.id   AF-A0AAP8GEJ3-F1
#
_cell.length_a   1.000
_cell.length_b   1.000
_cell.length_c   1.000
_cell.angle_alpha   90.00
_cell.angle_beta   90.00
_cell.angle_gamma   90.00
#
_symmetry.space_group_name_H-M   'P 1'
#
loop_
_entity.id
_entity.type
_entity.pdbx_description
1 polymer ?
#
loop_
_entity_poly.entity_id
_entity_poly.type
_entity_poly.pdbx_seq_one_letter_code
_entity_poly.pdbx_strand_id
1 'polypeptide(L)'
;RDPGALGMLGTNQNQQMQEMMNQLMPKKKVEREVAVETARKILADSYADELIDQESANQEALELAEQMGIIFIDEIDKVATNNHNSRQDVSRQGVQRDILPILEGSVIQTKYGTVNTEHMLFIGAG
;
A
#
# COMPACT_ATOMS: atom_id res chain seq x y z
N ARG A 1 -19.51 14.45 47.13
CA ARG A 1 -18.98 15.58 46.31
C ARG A 1 -17.55 15.20 46.00
N ASP A 2 -17.34 14.41 44.95
CA ASP A 2 -16.01 13.90 44.58
C ASP A 2 -15.27 14.93 43.72
N PRO A 3 -14.09 15.42 44.15
CA PRO A 3 -13.29 16.36 43.38
C PRO A 3 -12.35 15.69 42.35
N GLY A 4 -12.69 14.49 41.85
CA GLY A 4 -11.83 13.68 40.98
C GLY A 4 -11.98 13.92 39.47
N ALA A 5 -12.90 14.78 39.02
CA ALA A 5 -13.30 14.84 37.60
C ALA A 5 -12.59 15.93 36.75
N LEU A 6 -11.46 16.48 37.21
CA LEU A 6 -10.79 17.62 36.53
C LEU A 6 -9.32 17.36 36.15
N GLY A 7 -8.90 16.10 35.99
CA GLY A 7 -7.52 15.74 35.64
C GLY A 7 -7.31 15.05 34.29
N MET A 8 -8.38 14.63 33.59
CA MET A 8 -8.28 13.73 32.44
C MET A 8 -8.57 14.36 31.06
N LEU A 9 -8.70 15.67 30.98
CA LEU A 9 -8.95 16.40 29.72
C LEU A 9 -7.71 17.12 29.14
N GLY A 10 -6.59 17.18 29.86
CA GLY A 10 -5.40 17.94 29.47
C GLY A 10 -4.21 17.13 28.92
N THR A 11 -4.21 15.80 29.07
CA THR A 11 -3.08 14.94 28.67
C THR A 11 -3.07 14.60 27.18
N ASN A 12 -4.24 14.41 26.56
CA ASN A 12 -4.32 13.97 25.16
C ASN A 12 -3.99 15.08 24.15
N GLN A 13 -4.36 16.34 24.44
CA GLN A 13 -4.02 17.48 23.58
C GLN A 13 -2.50 17.76 23.59
N ASN A 14 -1.84 17.59 24.74
CA ASN A 14 -0.39 17.77 24.82
C ASN A 14 0.39 16.71 24.05
N GLN A 15 -0.09 15.47 23.98
CA GLN A 15 0.55 14.41 23.19
C GLN A 15 0.40 14.65 21.69
N GLN A 16 -0.80 15.00 21.21
CA GLN A 16 -1.04 15.34 19.80
C GLN A 16 -0.25 16.59 19.38
N MET A 17 -0.13 17.58 20.26
CA MET A 17 0.66 18.79 20.00
C MET A 17 2.17 18.50 19.99
N GLN A 18 2.66 17.58 20.83
CA GLN A 18 4.05 17.11 20.81
C GLN A 18 4.37 16.32 19.54
N GLU A 19 3.47 15.46 19.06
CA GLU A 19 3.66 14.72 17.81
C GLU A 19 3.67 15.65 16.59
N MET A 20 2.77 16.62 16.55
CA MET A 20 2.72 17.64 15.50
C MET A 20 3.96 18.55 15.55
N MET A 21 4.48 18.87 16.74
CA MET A 21 5.71 19.65 16.91
C MET A 21 6.96 18.86 16.52
N ASN A 22 6.99 17.54 16.76
CA ASN A 22 8.08 16.66 16.28
C ASN A 22 8.09 16.53 14.75
N GLN A 23 6.94 16.61 14.07
CA GLN A 23 6.89 16.64 12.60
C GLN A 23 7.39 17.97 12.01
N LEU A 24 7.25 19.08 12.74
CA LEU A 24 7.71 20.41 12.33
C LEU A 24 9.19 20.67 12.62
N MET A 25 9.83 19.85 13.46
CA MET A 25 11.27 19.95 13.69
C MET A 25 12.03 19.33 12.51
N PRO A 26 12.97 20.07 11.88
CA PRO A 26 13.80 19.52 10.81
C PRO A 26 14.60 18.33 11.35
N LYS A 27 14.48 17.17 10.69
CA LYS A 27 15.22 15.96 11.05
C LYS A 27 16.71 16.30 11.06
N LYS A 28 17.32 16.35 12.25
CA LYS A 28 18.75 16.60 12.38
C LYS A 28 19.51 15.50 11.66
N LYS A 29 20.31 15.85 10.65
CA LYS A 29 21.29 14.94 10.07
C LYS A 29 22.28 14.57 11.19
N VAL A 30 22.38 13.29 11.50
CA VAL A 30 23.34 12.80 12.49
C VAL A 30 24.71 12.77 11.83
N GLU A 31 25.59 13.67 12.25
CA GLU A 31 26.98 13.65 11.84
C GLU A 31 27.67 12.43 12.44
N ARG A 32 28.36 11.66 11.59
CA ARG A 32 29.13 10.48 11.99
C ARG A 32 30.44 10.45 11.22
N GLU A 33 31.53 10.16 11.90
CA GLU A 33 32.82 9.91 11.27
C GLU A 33 32.91 8.46 10.79
N VAL A 34 33.30 8.28 9.53
CA VAL A 34 33.47 6.97 8.91
C VAL A 34 34.68 6.98 7.98
N ALA A 35 35.24 5.81 7.69
CA ALA A 35 36.31 5.68 6.69
C ALA A 35 35.85 6.21 5.31
N VAL A 36 36.76 6.80 4.54
CA VAL A 36 36.47 7.40 3.22
C VAL A 36 35.82 6.40 2.27
N GLU A 37 36.25 5.13 2.30
CA GLU A 37 35.65 4.06 1.49
C GLU A 37 34.16 3.88 1.80
N THR A 38 33.79 3.84 3.08
CA THR A 38 32.41 3.72 3.55
C THR A 38 31.61 4.99 3.26
N ALA A 39 32.22 6.16 3.44
CA ALA A 39 31.59 7.46 3.14
C ALA A 39 31.14 7.54 1.67
N ARG A 40 31.96 7.06 0.73
CA ARG A 40 31.59 7.05 -0.70
C ARG A 40 30.34 6.24 -0.98
N LYS A 41 30.20 5.06 -0.36
CA LYS A 41 29.00 4.20 -0.53
C LYS A 41 27.76 4.89 0.03
N ILE A 42 27.85 5.38 1.27
CA ILE A 42 26.73 6.08 1.94
C ILE A 42 26.27 7.29 1.12
N LEU A 43 27.22 8.10 0.64
CA LEU A 43 26.90 9.29 -0.14
C LEU A 43 26.30 8.91 -1.50
N ALA A 44 26.87 7.93 -2.19
CA ALA A 44 26.34 7.44 -3.46
C ALA A 44 24.89 6.98 -3.34
N ASP A 45 24.57 6.18 -2.33
CA ASP A 45 23.19 5.74 -2.07
C ASP A 45 22.27 6.94 -1.78
N SER A 46 22.72 7.88 -0.93
CA SER A 46 21.90 9.05 -0.58
C SER A 46 21.61 9.99 -1.75
N TYR A 47 22.58 10.17 -2.66
CA TYR A 47 22.39 10.98 -3.85
C TYR A 47 21.60 10.23 -4.91
N ALA A 48 21.74 8.91 -5.01
CA ALA A 48 20.90 8.10 -5.90
C ALA A 48 19.43 8.23 -5.52
N ASP A 49 19.09 8.18 -4.23
CA ASP A 49 17.73 8.38 -3.74
C ASP A 49 17.18 9.79 -4.06
N GLU A 50 18.02 10.82 -3.98
CA GLU A 50 17.65 12.21 -4.29
C GLU A 50 17.44 12.44 -5.81
N LEU A 51 18.15 11.69 -6.64
CA LEU A 51 18.04 11.77 -8.10
C LEU A 51 16.78 11.08 -8.64
N ILE A 52 16.12 10.24 -7.85
CA ILE A 52 14.89 9.56 -8.28
C ILE A 52 13.71 10.51 -8.09
N ASP A 53 13.10 10.89 -9.21
CA ASP A 53 11.77 11.49 -9.21
C ASP A 53 10.73 10.41 -8.91
N GLN A 54 10.30 10.37 -7.65
CA GLN A 54 9.30 9.41 -7.17
C GLN A 54 7.95 9.59 -7.86
N GLU A 55 7.59 10.80 -8.28
CA GLU A 55 6.32 11.05 -8.96
C GLU A 55 6.33 10.42 -10.36
N SER A 56 7.39 10.69 -11.13
CA SER A 56 7.58 10.08 -12.46
C SER A 56 7.68 8.56 -12.37
N ALA A 57 8.42 8.02 -11.39
CA ALA A 57 8.57 6.58 -11.22
C ALA A 57 7.25 5.89 -10.86
N ASN A 58 6.44 6.51 -10.00
CA ASN A 58 5.11 6.00 -9.66
C ASN A 58 4.18 6.02 -10.89
N GLN A 59 4.20 7.09 -11.67
CA GLN A 59 3.40 7.19 -12.89
C GLN A 59 3.77 6.09 -13.90
N GLU A 60 5.06 5.88 -14.15
CA GLU A 60 5.54 4.81 -15.03
C GLU A 60 5.15 3.43 -14.50
N ALA A 61 5.23 3.22 -13.18
CA ALA A 61 4.82 1.96 -12.56
C ALA A 61 3.31 1.69 -12.69
N LEU A 62 2.47 2.72 -12.60
CA LEU A 62 1.03 2.61 -12.83
C LEU A 62 0.77 2.21 -14.29
N GLU A 63 1.36 2.91 -15.25
CA GLU A 63 1.21 2.60 -16.68
C GLU A 63 1.69 1.19 -17.02
N LEU A 64 2.83 0.77 -16.46
CA LEU A 64 3.35 -0.59 -16.65
C LEU A 64 2.41 -1.64 -16.07
N ALA A 65 1.82 -1.38 -14.89
CA ALA A 65 0.85 -2.28 -14.28
C ALA A 65 -0.43 -2.39 -15.13
N GLU A 66 -0.94 -1.28 -15.66
CA GLU A 66 -2.12 -1.28 -16.52
C GLU A 66 -1.87 -2.04 -17.84
N GLN A 67 -0.73 -1.79 -18.51
CA GLN A 67 -0.47 -2.32 -19.85
C GLN A 67 0.17 -3.72 -19.88
N MET A 68 0.96 -4.06 -18.86
CA MET A 68 1.76 -5.29 -18.81
C MET A 68 1.56 -6.10 -17.54
N GLY A 69 0.62 -5.69 -16.68
CA GLY A 69 0.30 -6.40 -15.44
C GLY A 69 -0.19 -7.82 -15.70
N ILE A 70 0.33 -8.77 -14.93
CA ILE A 70 -0.11 -10.16 -14.95
C ILE A 70 -0.55 -10.55 -13.54
N ILE A 71 -1.77 -11.07 -13.43
CA ILE A 71 -2.36 -11.55 -12.18
C ILE A 71 -2.58 -13.06 -12.29
N PHE A 72 -1.90 -13.82 -11.44
CA PHE A 72 -2.06 -15.27 -11.35
C PHE A 72 -3.00 -15.62 -10.18
N ILE A 73 -4.09 -16.32 -10.48
CA ILE A 73 -5.10 -16.77 -9.52
C ILE A 73 -5.02 -18.30 -9.43
N ASP A 74 -4.36 -18.80 -8.40
CA ASP A 74 -4.26 -20.24 -8.13
C ASP A 74 -5.53 -20.77 -7.44
N GLU A 75 -5.76 -22.09 -7.54
CA GLU A 75 -6.92 -22.79 -6.99
C GLU A 75 -8.29 -22.15 -7.34
N ILE A 76 -8.41 -21.56 -8.55
CA ILE A 76 -9.66 -20.95 -9.01
C ILE A 76 -10.80 -21.98 -9.12
N ASP A 77 -10.46 -23.26 -9.28
CA ASP A 77 -11.37 -24.41 -9.24
C ASP A 77 -12.10 -24.53 -7.89
N LYS A 78 -11.49 -24.08 -6.78
CA LYS A 78 -12.10 -24.12 -5.45
C LYS A 78 -13.23 -23.12 -5.29
N VAL A 79 -13.25 -22.05 -6.09
CA VAL A 79 -14.30 -21.01 -6.02
C VAL A 79 -15.34 -21.14 -7.13
N ALA A 80 -15.05 -21.84 -8.23
CA ALA A 80 -16.02 -22.17 -9.27
C ALA A 80 -17.08 -23.17 -8.74
N THR A 81 -18.33 -22.73 -8.57
CA THR A 81 -19.39 -23.61 -8.05
C THR A 81 -19.97 -24.53 -9.13
N ASN A 82 -20.04 -25.83 -8.88
CA ASN A 82 -20.88 -26.76 -9.64
C ASN A 82 -22.31 -26.75 -9.07
N ASN A 83 -23.13 -25.80 -9.52
CA ASN A 83 -24.60 -25.73 -9.58
C ASN A 83 -25.56 -26.62 -8.71
N HIS A 84 -25.17 -27.25 -7.59
CA HIS A 84 -26.03 -28.29 -6.98
C HIS A 84 -26.10 -28.42 -5.44
N ASN A 85 -25.46 -27.62 -4.56
CA ASN A 85 -25.63 -27.84 -3.10
C ASN A 85 -25.64 -26.57 -2.19
N SER A 86 -26.87 -26.11 -1.96
CA SER A 86 -27.38 -24.88 -1.34
C SER A 86 -26.90 -24.41 0.08
N ARG A 87 -25.72 -24.75 0.60
CA ARG A 87 -25.31 -24.20 1.93
C ARG A 87 -23.85 -23.77 2.09
N GLN A 88 -22.91 -24.38 1.37
CA GLN A 88 -21.49 -23.96 1.37
C GLN A 88 -21.15 -23.04 0.18
N ASP A 89 -22.10 -22.86 -0.74
CA ASP A 89 -21.94 -22.14 -2.00
C ASP A 89 -21.89 -20.61 -1.83
N VAL A 90 -22.48 -20.06 -0.77
CA VAL A 90 -22.60 -18.59 -0.59
C VAL A 90 -21.22 -17.92 -0.47
N SER A 91 -20.28 -18.53 0.25
CA SER A 91 -18.93 -17.98 0.41
C SER A 91 -18.11 -18.09 -0.88
N ARG A 92 -18.29 -19.16 -1.66
CA ARG A 92 -17.55 -19.39 -2.92
C ARG A 92 -18.07 -18.48 -4.04
N GLN A 93 -19.39 -18.34 -4.14
CA GLN A 93 -20.04 -17.38 -5.04
C GLN A 93 -19.71 -15.94 -4.68
N GLY A 94 -19.58 -15.61 -3.39
CA GLY A 94 -19.13 -14.30 -2.94
C GLY A 94 -17.76 -13.93 -3.50
N VAL A 95 -16.78 -14.83 -3.39
CA VAL A 95 -15.43 -14.60 -3.92
C VAL A 95 -15.46 -14.41 -5.44
N GLN A 96 -16.22 -15.22 -6.17
CA GLN A 96 -16.34 -15.06 -7.63
C GLN A 96 -16.94 -13.71 -7.99
N ARG A 97 -18.05 -13.32 -7.34
CA ARG A 97 -18.71 -12.04 -7.60
C ARG A 97 -17.81 -10.86 -7.29
N ASP A 98 -17.01 -10.95 -6.24
CA ASP A 98 -16.12 -9.87 -5.82
C ASP A 98 -14.88 -9.78 -6.74
N ILE A 99 -14.47 -10.89 -7.36
CA ILE A 99 -13.38 -10.95 -8.35
C ILE A 99 -13.84 -10.43 -9.73
N LEU A 100 -15.10 -10.63 -10.13
CA LEU A 100 -15.62 -10.26 -11.45
C LEU A 100 -15.33 -8.80 -11.87
N PRO A 101 -15.58 -7.76 -11.05
CA PRO A 101 -15.30 -6.38 -11.44
C PRO A 101 -13.83 -6.13 -11.80
N ILE A 102 -12.91 -6.89 -11.22
CA ILE A 102 -11.48 -6.76 -11.48
C ILE A 102 -11.13 -7.38 -12.84
N LEU A 103 -11.73 -8.52 -13.20
CA LEU A 103 -11.56 -9.14 -14.52
C LEU A 103 -12.32 -8.43 -15.64
N GLU A 104 -13.49 -7.85 -15.33
CA GLU A 104 -14.32 -7.12 -16.30
C GLU A 104 -13.71 -5.74 -16.65
N GLY A 105 -12.75 -5.27 -15.86
CA GLY A 105 -12.15 -3.95 -15.97
C GLY A 105 -12.75 -2.98 -14.96
N SER A 106 -11.95 -2.58 -13.98
CA SER A 106 -12.34 -1.57 -13.00
C SER A 106 -11.16 -0.67 -12.64
N VAL A 107 -11.49 0.52 -12.14
CA VAL A 107 -10.50 1.46 -11.60
C VAL A 107 -10.32 1.21 -10.12
N ILE A 108 -9.12 0.80 -9.73
CA ILE A 108 -8.74 0.48 -8.35
C ILE A 108 -7.85 1.60 -7.80
N GLN A 109 -8.14 2.04 -6.58
CA GLN A 109 -7.38 3.09 -5.91
C GLN A 109 -6.24 2.47 -5.10
N THR A 110 -5.01 2.88 -5.38
CA THR A 110 -3.81 2.43 -4.69
C THR A 110 -3.13 3.60 -3.99
N LYS A 111 -2.14 3.32 -3.14
CA LYS A 111 -1.32 4.36 -2.49
C LYS A 111 -0.44 5.17 -3.46
N TYR A 112 -0.29 4.71 -4.71
CA TYR A 112 0.51 5.35 -5.75
C TYR A 112 -0.34 6.10 -6.79
N GLY A 113 -1.65 5.85 -6.82
CA GLY A 113 -2.56 6.40 -7.82
C GLY A 113 -3.69 5.42 -8.14
N THR A 114 -4.52 5.77 -9.11
CA THR A 114 -5.56 4.87 -9.64
C THR A 114 -5.00 3.99 -10.74
N VAL A 115 -5.48 2.75 -10.82
CA VAL A 115 -5.06 1.75 -11.82
C VAL A 115 -6.30 1.16 -12.49
N ASN A 116 -6.35 1.14 -13.82
CA ASN A 116 -7.34 0.40 -14.59
C ASN A 116 -6.88 -1.04 -14.88
N THR A 117 -7.73 -2.02 -14.57
CA THR A 117 -7.41 -3.45 -14.74
C THR A 117 -7.78 -4.02 -16.11
N GLU A 118 -8.44 -3.24 -16.98
CA GLU A 118 -8.98 -3.70 -18.28
C GLU A 118 -7.95 -4.37 -19.20
N HIS A 119 -6.67 -3.96 -19.13
CA HIS A 119 -5.61 -4.48 -19.99
C HIS A 119 -4.65 -5.45 -19.27
N MET A 120 -4.93 -5.80 -18.01
CA MET A 120 -4.14 -6.77 -17.29
C MET A 120 -4.43 -8.20 -17.75
N LEU A 121 -3.40 -9.04 -17.80
CA LEU A 121 -3.53 -10.45 -18.11
C LEU A 121 -3.86 -11.25 -16.84
N PHE A 122 -5.02 -11.90 -16.81
CA PHE A 122 -5.39 -12.83 -15.74
C PHE A 122 -5.13 -14.27 -16.15
N ILE A 123 -4.43 -15.02 -15.30
CA ILE A 123 -4.14 -16.44 -15.50
C ILE A 123 -4.71 -17.21 -14.31
N GLY A 124 -5.74 -18.01 -14.55
CA GLY A 124 -6.29 -18.92 -13.55
C GLY A 124 -5.60 -20.29 -13.60
N ALA A 125 -5.30 -20.86 -12.44
CA ALA A 125 -4.87 -22.25 -12.27
C ALA A 125 -5.79 -22.96 -11.26
N GLY A 126 -5.98 -24.27 -11.42
CA GLY A 126 -6.90 -25.06 -10.59
C GLY A 126 -7.38 -26.32 -11.30
#